data_AF-A0A7X3WCE7-F1
#
_entry.id   AF-A0A7X3WCE7-F1
#
_cell.length_a   1.000
_cell.length_b   1.000
_cell.length_c   1.000
_cell.angle_alpha   90.00
_cell.angle_beta   90.00
_cell.angle_gamma   90.00
#
_symmetry.space_group_name_H-M   'P 1'
#
loop_
_entity.id
_entity.type
_entity.pdbx_description
1 polymer ?
#
loop_
_entity_poly.entity_id
_entity_poly.type
_entity_poly.pdbx_seq_one_letter_code
_entity_poly.pdbx_strand_id
1 'polypeptide(L)'
;MSLSICPWKYGKRWVYSITYDEALADLHRFAIPMHEEYGIPGHVEVVVGQLGEIRNIGNSSFNGYRHMNADELHDLLARGWGVGNHSWSHEIITPEMVDKEIGHAKLVLEEAVGESIILYCSPGDNTNMADHVLEACRRYGYLGAMSLTDALNLPGDELFWINRTPLHDHYYPPFYSAYDPFRNIRQAQEVQGWLIDYCHCPLETAVHPNKDCSEAQLRQRLETVLAEGGDAVWCAVPEEALSYHLVRRHARVETVEDGEAGNGGTDSWHTGAQRYHIGLLELPERVPYRSLTMEAGVPPAWCRDPRVVVDGVQLSAEVVRPGVLRFTTPVHDGTVVELCEPPRP
;
A
#
# COMPACT_ATOMS: atom_id res chain seq x y z
N MET A 1 -9.22 13.35 27.20
CA MET A 1 -9.43 12.48 26.01
C MET A 1 -8.17 12.51 25.18
N SER A 2 -7.90 11.50 24.38
CA SER A 2 -6.74 11.46 23.48
C SER A 2 -7.16 11.02 22.08
N LEU A 3 -6.39 11.41 21.08
CA LEU A 3 -6.56 10.96 19.70
C LEU A 3 -5.21 10.51 19.16
N SER A 4 -5.12 9.30 18.65
CA SER A 4 -3.90 8.75 18.05
C SER A 4 -4.19 8.16 16.68
N ILE A 5 -3.22 8.22 15.77
CA ILE A 5 -3.32 7.65 14.42
C ILE A 5 -2.80 6.20 14.47
N CYS A 6 -3.58 5.26 13.94
CA CYS A 6 -3.20 3.85 13.86
C CYS A 6 -2.01 3.65 12.91
N PRO A 7 -1.08 2.72 13.21
CA PRO A 7 0.05 2.39 12.33
C PRO A 7 -0.37 2.00 10.91
N TRP A 8 -1.50 1.27 10.78
CA TRP A 8 -2.09 0.86 9.52
C TRP A 8 -3.59 1.16 9.47
N LYS A 9 -4.11 1.29 8.24
CA LYS A 9 -5.53 1.57 7.98
C LYS A 9 -6.43 0.53 8.65
N TYR A 10 -7.60 0.96 9.08
CA TYR A 10 -8.61 0.19 9.82
C TYR A 10 -8.14 -0.36 11.17
N GLY A 11 -6.96 0.06 11.67
CA GLY A 11 -6.38 -0.48 12.90
C GLY A 11 -5.87 -1.91 12.74
N LYS A 12 -5.55 -2.32 11.51
CA LYS A 12 -4.97 -3.64 11.20
C LYS A 12 -3.58 -3.76 11.80
N ARG A 13 -3.19 -4.98 12.13
CA ARG A 13 -1.93 -5.28 12.79
C ARG A 13 -0.77 -5.31 11.81
N TRP A 14 -0.99 -5.76 10.59
CA TRP A 14 0.02 -5.90 9.55
C TRP A 14 -0.63 -5.74 8.17
N VAL A 15 0.18 -5.59 7.13
CA VAL A 15 -0.28 -5.35 5.76
C VAL A 15 0.28 -6.42 4.83
N TYR A 16 -0.54 -6.86 3.88
CA TYR A 16 -0.15 -7.74 2.81
C TYR A 16 -0.42 -7.09 1.45
N SER A 17 0.57 -7.14 0.58
CA SER A 17 0.45 -6.83 -0.84
C SER A 17 1.15 -7.92 -1.64
N ILE A 18 0.80 -8.02 -2.92
CA ILE A 18 1.52 -8.88 -3.87
C ILE A 18 1.61 -8.16 -5.22
N THR A 19 2.77 -8.30 -5.85
CA THR A 19 3.12 -7.66 -7.12
C THR A 19 3.52 -8.71 -8.16
N TYR A 20 3.24 -8.43 -9.42
CA TYR A 20 3.52 -9.30 -10.55
C TYR A 20 4.41 -8.56 -11.56
N ASP A 21 5.66 -9.00 -11.65
CA ASP A 21 6.65 -8.39 -12.52
C ASP A 21 6.33 -8.66 -14.00
N GLU A 22 6.59 -7.65 -14.83
CA GLU A 22 6.45 -7.64 -16.29
C GLU A 22 5.01 -7.61 -16.84
N ALA A 23 3.98 -7.60 -15.99
CA ALA A 23 2.57 -7.45 -16.43
C ALA A 23 2.19 -8.42 -17.57
N LEU A 24 2.47 -9.71 -17.41
CA LEU A 24 2.19 -10.73 -18.43
C LEU A 24 0.67 -10.96 -18.58
N ALA A 25 0.18 -10.96 -19.83
CA ALA A 25 -1.25 -11.04 -20.14
C ALA A 25 -1.92 -12.31 -19.62
N ASP A 26 -1.18 -13.41 -19.50
CA ASP A 26 -1.63 -14.69 -18.95
C ASP A 26 -2.14 -14.60 -17.50
N LEU A 27 -1.80 -13.54 -16.74
CA LEU A 27 -2.37 -13.28 -15.42
C LEU A 27 -3.91 -13.26 -15.45
N HIS A 28 -4.54 -12.83 -16.56
CA HIS A 28 -6.00 -12.86 -16.72
C HIS A 28 -6.61 -14.25 -16.61
N ARG A 29 -5.84 -15.27 -16.99
CA ARG A 29 -6.27 -16.66 -16.92
C ARG A 29 -5.92 -17.30 -15.58
N PHE A 30 -4.76 -16.96 -15.02
CA PHE A 30 -4.17 -17.75 -13.93
C PHE A 30 -4.18 -17.07 -12.55
N ALA A 31 -4.01 -15.75 -12.48
CA ALA A 31 -3.89 -15.04 -11.21
C ALA A 31 -5.14 -14.22 -10.87
N ILE A 32 -5.63 -13.42 -11.82
CA ILE A 32 -6.74 -12.48 -11.59
C ILE A 32 -7.99 -13.17 -11.02
N PRO A 33 -8.46 -14.31 -11.56
CA PRO A 33 -9.63 -15.00 -10.99
C PRO A 33 -9.45 -15.41 -9.52
N MET A 34 -8.22 -15.77 -9.12
CA MET A 34 -7.93 -16.11 -7.71
C MET A 34 -7.99 -14.86 -6.82
N HIS A 35 -7.45 -13.74 -7.29
CA HIS A 35 -7.53 -12.47 -6.56
C HIS A 35 -8.98 -12.03 -6.29
N GLU A 36 -9.86 -12.18 -7.30
CA GLU A 36 -11.30 -11.94 -7.15
C GLU A 36 -11.95 -12.92 -6.17
N GLU A 37 -11.58 -14.20 -6.24
CA GLU A 37 -12.07 -15.26 -5.33
C GLU A 37 -11.73 -14.98 -3.86
N TYR A 38 -10.50 -14.51 -3.61
CA TYR A 38 -9.98 -14.29 -2.25
C TYR A 38 -10.13 -12.85 -1.73
N GLY A 39 -10.56 -11.90 -2.58
CA GLY A 39 -10.70 -10.49 -2.20
C GLY A 39 -9.38 -9.82 -1.83
N ILE A 40 -8.28 -10.26 -2.42
CA ILE A 40 -6.95 -9.66 -2.25
C ILE A 40 -6.65 -8.90 -3.53
N PRO A 41 -6.36 -7.59 -3.51
CA PRO A 41 -5.98 -6.87 -4.71
C PRO A 41 -4.54 -7.25 -5.12
N GLY A 42 -4.30 -7.32 -6.42
CA GLY A 42 -2.96 -7.51 -6.98
C GLY A 42 -2.38 -6.21 -7.53
N HIS A 43 -1.13 -6.26 -7.98
CA HIS A 43 -0.44 -5.13 -8.56
C HIS A 43 0.51 -5.60 -9.66
N VAL A 44 0.60 -4.90 -10.79
CA VAL A 44 1.49 -5.29 -11.90
C VAL A 44 2.60 -4.26 -12.12
N GLU A 45 3.79 -4.75 -12.43
CA GLU A 45 4.96 -3.92 -12.72
C GLU A 45 5.27 -3.96 -14.21
N VAL A 46 5.05 -2.85 -14.91
CA VAL A 46 5.02 -2.83 -16.38
C VAL A 46 6.40 -2.52 -16.95
N VAL A 47 6.90 -3.38 -17.84
CA VAL A 47 8.03 -3.02 -18.72
C VAL A 47 7.50 -2.15 -19.85
N VAL A 48 7.58 -0.84 -19.68
CA VAL A 48 6.79 0.13 -20.44
C VAL A 48 7.10 0.10 -21.95
N GLY A 49 8.36 -0.12 -22.32
CA GLY A 49 8.78 -0.18 -23.72
C GLY A 49 8.28 -1.42 -24.48
N GLN A 50 7.58 -2.34 -23.82
CA GLN A 50 6.99 -3.54 -24.41
C GLN A 50 5.49 -3.68 -24.11
N LEU A 51 4.79 -2.56 -23.84
CA LEU A 51 3.34 -2.56 -23.63
C LEU A 51 2.61 -3.19 -24.83
N GLY A 52 1.84 -4.26 -24.59
CA GLY A 52 1.10 -4.99 -25.62
C GLY A 52 1.94 -5.88 -26.55
N GLU A 53 3.27 -5.88 -26.39
CA GLU A 53 4.19 -6.59 -27.27
C GLU A 53 4.48 -8.01 -26.79
N ILE A 54 4.96 -8.85 -27.72
CA ILE A 54 5.57 -10.12 -27.35
C ILE A 54 6.92 -9.84 -26.72
N ARG A 55 7.10 -10.36 -25.50
CA ARG A 55 8.30 -10.16 -24.72
C ARG A 55 9.52 -10.71 -25.46
N ASN A 56 10.52 -9.85 -25.60
CA ASN A 56 11.81 -10.19 -26.18
C ASN A 56 12.91 -9.34 -25.54
N ILE A 57 13.35 -9.71 -24.33
CA ILE A 57 14.37 -8.98 -23.55
C ILE A 57 15.46 -9.96 -23.13
N GLY A 58 16.67 -9.72 -23.62
CA GLY A 58 17.87 -10.51 -23.32
C GLY A 58 17.62 -12.02 -23.46
N ASN A 59 18.17 -12.79 -22.52
CA ASN A 59 18.02 -14.24 -22.45
C ASN A 59 16.95 -14.68 -21.43
N SER A 60 15.88 -13.89 -21.27
CA SER A 60 14.85 -14.20 -20.28
C SER A 60 14.08 -15.49 -20.62
N SER A 61 13.72 -16.24 -19.58
CA SER A 61 12.84 -17.41 -19.68
C SER A 61 11.40 -17.06 -20.05
N PHE A 62 11.00 -15.81 -19.88
CA PHE A 62 9.67 -15.30 -20.24
C PHE A 62 9.60 -14.77 -21.68
N ASN A 63 10.68 -14.84 -22.46
CA ASN A 63 10.60 -14.47 -23.88
C ASN A 63 9.55 -15.32 -24.60
N GLY A 64 8.71 -14.68 -25.43
CA GLY A 64 7.60 -15.33 -26.14
C GLY A 64 6.23 -15.20 -25.47
N TYR A 65 6.18 -14.81 -24.20
CA TYR A 65 4.92 -14.40 -23.53
C TYR A 65 4.57 -12.97 -23.93
N ARG A 66 3.30 -12.57 -23.79
CA ARG A 66 2.84 -11.23 -24.16
C ARG A 66 2.68 -10.35 -22.91
N HIS A 67 3.15 -9.11 -22.96
CA HIS A 67 2.80 -8.12 -21.94
C HIS A 67 1.41 -7.56 -22.19
N MET A 68 0.74 -7.12 -21.13
CA MET A 68 -0.55 -6.42 -21.21
C MET A 68 -0.44 -5.15 -22.05
N ASN A 69 -1.50 -4.83 -22.78
CA ASN A 69 -1.66 -3.54 -23.44
C ASN A 69 -2.40 -2.54 -22.54
N ALA A 70 -2.60 -1.30 -23.01
CA ALA A 70 -3.30 -0.26 -22.24
C ALA A 70 -4.72 -0.65 -21.82
N ASP A 71 -5.51 -1.27 -22.71
CA ASP A 71 -6.89 -1.68 -22.42
C ASP A 71 -6.96 -2.73 -21.29
N GLU A 72 -5.99 -3.65 -21.27
CA GLU A 72 -5.86 -4.67 -20.23
C GLU A 72 -5.41 -4.08 -18.89
N LEU A 73 -4.53 -3.06 -18.91
CA LEU A 73 -4.18 -2.32 -17.69
C LEU A 73 -5.37 -1.52 -17.14
N HIS A 74 -6.20 -0.95 -18.02
CA HIS A 74 -7.43 -0.29 -17.60
C HIS A 74 -8.45 -1.27 -16.98
N ASP A 75 -8.56 -2.50 -17.51
CA ASP A 75 -9.39 -3.55 -16.89
C ASP A 75 -8.89 -3.89 -15.48
N LEU A 76 -7.58 -4.00 -15.28
CA LEU A 76 -6.97 -4.21 -13.97
C LEU A 76 -7.30 -3.08 -12.98
N LEU A 77 -7.10 -1.83 -13.37
CA LEU A 77 -7.42 -0.68 -12.52
C LEU A 77 -8.92 -0.66 -12.14
N ALA A 78 -9.80 -1.00 -13.09
CA ALA A 78 -11.24 -1.08 -12.83
C ALA A 78 -11.62 -2.20 -11.82
N ARG A 79 -10.79 -3.24 -11.69
CA ARG A 79 -10.92 -4.30 -10.67
C ARG A 79 -10.28 -3.95 -9.32
N GLY A 80 -9.65 -2.77 -9.21
CA GLY A 80 -8.95 -2.34 -8.01
C GLY A 80 -7.53 -2.88 -7.87
N TRP A 81 -6.91 -3.33 -8.96
CA TRP A 81 -5.48 -3.61 -8.99
C TRP A 81 -4.67 -2.32 -9.12
N GLY A 82 -3.40 -2.35 -8.74
CA GLY A 82 -2.46 -1.25 -8.96
C GLY A 82 -1.48 -1.51 -10.11
N VAL A 83 -0.76 -0.46 -10.52
CA VAL A 83 0.16 -0.47 -11.66
C VAL A 83 1.42 0.33 -11.31
N GLY A 84 2.59 -0.26 -11.50
CA GLY A 84 3.89 0.37 -11.29
C GLY A 84 4.80 0.34 -12.51
N ASN A 85 5.84 1.18 -12.48
CA ASN A 85 6.83 1.25 -13.57
C ASN A 85 7.99 0.28 -13.31
N HIS A 86 8.17 -0.69 -14.21
CA HIS A 86 9.28 -1.64 -14.22
C HIS A 86 10.38 -1.29 -15.23
N SER A 87 10.64 0.00 -15.39
CA SER A 87 11.51 0.64 -16.39
C SER A 87 10.99 0.58 -17.84
N TRP A 88 11.75 1.20 -18.75
CA TRP A 88 11.45 1.15 -20.18
C TRP A 88 11.87 -0.17 -20.81
N SER A 89 13.10 -0.62 -20.56
CA SER A 89 13.73 -1.71 -21.29
C SER A 89 14.01 -2.96 -20.46
N HIS A 90 13.89 -2.89 -19.13
CA HIS A 90 14.30 -3.94 -18.19
C HIS A 90 15.84 -4.20 -18.23
N GLU A 91 16.63 -3.20 -18.66
CA GLU A 91 18.09 -3.27 -18.61
C GLU A 91 18.65 -2.76 -17.26
N ILE A 92 19.96 -2.90 -17.07
CA ILE A 92 20.66 -2.20 -15.97
C ILE A 92 20.70 -0.72 -16.33
N ILE A 93 20.12 0.12 -15.48
CA ILE A 93 19.98 1.55 -15.70
C ILE A 93 21.31 2.22 -15.35
N THR A 94 22.02 2.77 -16.34
CA THR A 94 23.18 3.64 -16.11
C THR A 94 22.74 5.09 -15.86
N PRO A 95 23.61 5.97 -15.34
CA PRO A 95 23.28 7.39 -15.13
C PRO A 95 22.76 8.10 -16.38
N GLU A 96 23.22 7.72 -17.58
CA GLU A 96 22.79 8.30 -18.85
C GLU A 96 21.41 7.82 -19.31
N MET A 97 20.92 6.71 -18.74
CA MET A 97 19.65 6.07 -19.13
C MET A 97 18.46 6.56 -18.31
N VAL A 98 18.67 7.22 -17.16
CA VAL A 98 17.61 7.53 -16.19
C VAL A 98 16.45 8.33 -16.77
N ASP A 99 16.72 9.23 -17.71
CA ASP A 99 15.65 10.04 -18.31
C ASP A 99 14.72 9.20 -19.18
N LYS A 100 15.23 8.12 -19.80
CA LYS A 100 14.43 7.18 -20.58
C LYS A 100 13.78 6.12 -19.70
N GLU A 101 14.59 5.44 -18.88
CA GLU A 101 14.16 4.27 -18.11
C GLU A 101 13.20 4.63 -16.97
N ILE A 102 13.29 5.84 -16.45
CA ILE A 102 12.48 6.29 -15.31
C ILE A 102 11.51 7.36 -15.77
N GLY A 103 12.02 8.48 -16.30
CA GLY A 103 11.19 9.63 -16.67
C GLY A 103 10.23 9.36 -17.83
N HIS A 104 10.76 8.95 -18.98
CA HIS A 104 9.95 8.67 -20.17
C HIS A 104 9.02 7.47 -19.97
N ALA A 105 9.52 6.39 -19.35
CA ALA A 105 8.70 5.23 -18.98
C ALA A 105 7.51 5.63 -18.10
N LYS A 106 7.73 6.46 -17.07
CA LYS A 106 6.65 7.01 -16.24
C LYS A 106 5.59 7.71 -17.08
N LEU A 107 6.03 8.65 -17.92
CA LEU A 107 5.13 9.49 -18.71
C LEU A 107 4.29 8.67 -19.68
N VAL A 108 4.89 7.70 -20.37
CA VAL A 108 4.16 6.81 -21.30
C VAL A 108 3.19 5.91 -20.56
N LEU A 109 3.58 5.39 -19.38
CA LEU A 109 2.68 4.56 -18.59
C LEU A 109 1.49 5.37 -18.03
N GLU A 110 1.73 6.59 -17.53
CA GLU A 110 0.66 7.50 -17.09
C GLU A 110 -0.30 7.86 -18.23
N GLU A 111 0.21 8.09 -19.44
CA GLU A 111 -0.61 8.32 -20.62
C GLU A 111 -1.44 7.09 -21.00
N ALA A 112 -0.83 5.89 -20.92
CA ALA A 112 -1.49 4.63 -21.25
C ALA A 112 -2.60 4.26 -20.27
N VAL A 113 -2.47 4.58 -18.98
CA VAL A 113 -3.45 4.19 -17.95
C VAL A 113 -4.34 5.33 -17.46
N GLY A 114 -4.01 6.59 -17.79
CA GLY A 114 -4.80 7.76 -17.41
C GLY A 114 -4.73 8.14 -15.92
N GLU A 115 -3.83 7.52 -15.15
CA GLU A 115 -3.65 7.74 -13.72
C GLU A 115 -2.19 8.05 -13.37
N SER A 116 -1.94 8.65 -12.20
CA SER A 116 -0.60 8.98 -11.74
C SER A 116 0.14 7.75 -11.23
N ILE A 117 1.30 7.44 -11.82
CA ILE A 117 2.17 6.34 -11.36
C ILE A 117 3.10 6.85 -10.25
N ILE A 118 2.93 6.35 -9.02
CA ILE A 118 3.70 6.79 -7.85
C ILE A 118 4.79 5.82 -7.40
N LEU A 119 4.83 4.61 -7.97
CA LEU A 119 5.79 3.56 -7.62
C LEU A 119 6.66 3.15 -8.82
N TYR A 120 7.96 3.09 -8.57
CA TYR A 120 8.93 2.42 -9.43
C TYR A 120 9.25 1.05 -8.84
N CYS A 121 9.49 0.06 -9.70
CA CYS A 121 9.90 -1.28 -9.29
C CYS A 121 11.17 -1.68 -10.04
N SER A 122 12.19 -2.10 -9.29
CA SER A 122 13.52 -2.42 -9.81
C SER A 122 13.50 -3.67 -10.72
N PRO A 123 13.82 -3.56 -12.02
CA PRO A 123 13.91 -4.71 -12.90
C PRO A 123 15.18 -5.52 -12.67
N GLY A 124 15.02 -6.84 -12.75
CA GLY A 124 16.10 -7.82 -12.64
C GLY A 124 16.61 -8.05 -11.21
N ASP A 125 17.28 -7.06 -10.63
CA ASP A 125 17.85 -7.11 -9.27
C ASP A 125 17.97 -5.71 -8.62
N ASN A 126 18.59 -5.61 -7.43
CA ASN A 126 18.76 -4.35 -6.70
C ASN A 126 19.89 -3.45 -7.26
N THR A 127 20.56 -3.82 -8.35
CA THR A 127 21.49 -2.91 -9.06
C THR A 127 20.71 -1.70 -9.60
N ASN A 128 19.45 -1.91 -9.98
CA ASN A 128 18.52 -0.87 -10.41
C ASN A 128 17.84 -0.12 -9.25
N MET A 129 18.41 -0.22 -8.05
CA MET A 129 18.14 0.61 -6.88
C MET A 129 19.35 1.46 -6.46
N ALA A 130 20.34 1.65 -7.35
CA ALA A 130 21.49 2.51 -7.11
C ALA A 130 21.11 3.98 -6.91
N ASP A 131 22.01 4.78 -6.30
CA ASP A 131 21.76 6.18 -5.93
C ASP A 131 21.24 7.03 -7.10
N HIS A 132 21.84 6.91 -8.29
CA HIS A 132 21.40 7.68 -9.47
C HIS A 132 19.98 7.30 -9.94
N VAL A 133 19.55 6.05 -9.71
CA VAL A 133 18.18 5.60 -9.99
C VAL A 133 17.23 6.16 -8.96
N LEU A 134 17.54 6.06 -7.66
CA LEU A 134 16.68 6.57 -6.59
C LEU A 134 16.54 8.11 -6.65
N GLU A 135 17.63 8.83 -6.94
CA GLU A 135 17.62 10.27 -7.18
C GLU A 135 16.73 10.64 -8.37
N ALA A 136 16.82 9.88 -9.47
CA ALA A 136 15.96 10.07 -10.63
C ALA A 136 14.50 9.76 -10.30
N CYS A 137 14.20 8.69 -9.55
CA CYS A 137 12.84 8.38 -9.10
C CYS A 137 12.25 9.56 -8.30
N ARG A 138 12.99 10.12 -7.33
CA ARG A 138 12.57 11.32 -6.60
C ARG A 138 12.35 12.51 -7.53
N ARG A 139 13.28 12.75 -8.46
CA ARG A 139 13.21 13.85 -9.44
C ARG A 139 11.97 13.75 -10.35
N TYR A 140 11.60 12.54 -10.77
CA TYR A 140 10.43 12.28 -11.60
C TYR A 140 9.13 12.13 -10.80
N GLY A 141 9.16 12.34 -9.48
CA GLY A 141 7.97 12.42 -8.64
C GLY A 141 7.41 11.07 -8.19
N TYR A 142 8.20 10.01 -8.24
CA TYR A 142 7.88 8.76 -7.54
C TYR A 142 7.89 8.99 -6.03
N LEU A 143 7.00 8.29 -5.33
CA LEU A 143 6.88 8.33 -3.87
C LEU A 143 7.55 7.13 -3.20
N GLY A 144 7.82 6.06 -3.96
CA GLY A 144 8.55 4.90 -3.50
C GLY A 144 9.15 4.09 -4.65
N ALA A 145 10.13 3.26 -4.30
CA ALA A 145 10.88 2.39 -5.18
C ALA A 145 10.97 0.99 -4.56
N MET A 146 10.46 -0.01 -5.27
CA MET A 146 10.39 -1.39 -4.80
C MET A 146 11.62 -2.19 -5.21
N SER A 147 12.25 -2.76 -4.19
CA SER A 147 13.44 -3.62 -4.25
C SER A 147 13.06 -5.10 -4.18
N LEU A 148 14.08 -5.95 -4.19
CA LEU A 148 14.00 -7.40 -4.06
C LEU A 148 14.80 -7.81 -2.82
N THR A 149 14.13 -8.10 -1.70
CA THR A 149 14.77 -8.49 -0.43
C THR A 149 13.85 -9.37 0.41
N ASP A 150 14.37 -10.02 1.44
CA ASP A 150 13.52 -10.78 2.39
C ASP A 150 13.04 -9.95 3.59
N ALA A 151 13.30 -8.63 3.59
CA ALA A 151 12.95 -7.74 4.68
C ALA A 151 11.48 -7.29 4.61
N LEU A 152 10.97 -6.84 5.76
CA LEU A 152 9.63 -6.24 5.88
C LEU A 152 9.73 -4.72 5.87
N ASN A 153 8.62 -4.06 5.50
CA ASN A 153 8.48 -2.61 5.56
C ASN A 153 7.83 -2.21 6.89
N LEU A 154 8.45 -1.37 7.72
CA LEU A 154 7.92 -1.05 9.04
C LEU A 154 7.17 0.29 9.04
N PRO A 155 6.14 0.46 9.89
CA PRO A 155 5.42 1.73 10.01
C PRO A 155 6.29 2.92 10.45
N GLY A 156 7.47 2.65 11.02
CA GLY A 156 8.42 3.68 11.47
C GLY A 156 9.38 4.16 10.38
N ASP A 157 9.52 3.40 9.30
CA ASP A 157 10.51 3.64 8.25
C ASP A 157 10.16 4.88 7.41
N GLU A 158 11.11 5.33 6.59
CA GLU A 158 10.84 6.40 5.62
C GLU A 158 10.02 5.89 4.42
N LEU A 159 10.26 4.63 3.99
CA LEU A 159 9.54 3.90 2.93
C LEU A 159 9.61 4.50 1.52
N PHE A 160 10.70 5.20 1.18
CA PHE A 160 11.05 5.36 -0.23
C PHE A 160 11.71 4.11 -0.80
N TRP A 161 12.59 3.45 -0.04
CA TRP A 161 13.04 2.10 -0.35
C TRP A 161 12.05 1.10 0.24
N ILE A 162 11.40 0.32 -0.62
CA ILE A 162 10.37 -0.64 -0.24
C ILE A 162 10.86 -2.04 -0.54
N ASN A 163 10.69 -2.96 0.40
CA ASN A 163 11.15 -4.35 0.32
C ASN A 163 10.05 -5.27 -0.23
N ARG A 164 10.41 -6.15 -1.17
CA ARG A 164 9.54 -7.24 -1.67
C ARG A 164 10.20 -8.60 -1.54
N THR A 165 9.50 -9.53 -0.91
CA THR A 165 9.89 -10.92 -0.70
C THR A 165 9.52 -11.78 -1.92
N PRO A 166 10.45 -12.58 -2.47
CA PRO A 166 10.15 -13.46 -3.58
C PRO A 166 9.14 -14.55 -3.22
N LEU A 167 8.07 -14.68 -4.00
CA LEU A 167 7.19 -15.84 -4.00
C LEU A 167 7.59 -16.76 -5.16
N HIS A 168 8.61 -17.56 -4.93
CA HIS A 168 9.16 -18.48 -5.92
C HIS A 168 8.84 -19.93 -5.55
N ASP A 169 8.88 -20.84 -6.50
CA ASP A 169 8.78 -22.27 -6.25
C ASP A 169 10.00 -22.75 -5.44
N HIS A 170 11.21 -22.37 -5.87
CA HIS A 170 12.47 -22.80 -5.29
C HIS A 170 13.45 -21.63 -5.10
N TYR A 171 14.28 -21.66 -4.05
CA TYR A 171 15.48 -20.83 -4.01
C TYR A 171 16.70 -21.63 -4.48
N TYR A 172 17.89 -21.13 -4.20
CA TYR A 172 19.11 -21.90 -4.43
C TYR A 172 19.04 -23.22 -3.63
N PRO A 173 19.36 -24.37 -4.25
CA PRO A 173 19.36 -25.64 -3.54
C PRO A 173 20.25 -25.61 -2.28
N PRO A 174 19.84 -26.23 -1.16
CA PRO A 174 18.65 -27.06 -0.96
C PRO A 174 17.44 -26.30 -0.34
N PHE A 175 17.31 -24.98 -0.52
CA PHE A 175 16.27 -24.17 0.10
C PHE A 175 15.06 -24.01 -0.82
N TYR A 176 13.88 -24.43 -0.36
CA TYR A 176 12.66 -24.49 -1.16
C TYR A 176 11.54 -23.70 -0.49
N SER A 177 11.12 -22.58 -1.09
CA SER A 177 9.97 -21.79 -0.65
C SER A 177 8.65 -22.53 -0.82
N ALA A 178 8.56 -23.48 -1.75
CA ALA A 178 7.37 -24.30 -1.99
C ALA A 178 6.80 -24.97 -0.72
N TYR A 179 7.61 -25.18 0.32
CA TYR A 179 7.20 -25.82 1.57
C TYR A 179 6.92 -24.83 2.70
N ASP A 180 7.06 -23.52 2.46
CA ASP A 180 6.88 -22.47 3.47
C ASP A 180 5.90 -21.39 2.99
N PRO A 181 4.60 -21.71 2.89
CA PRO A 181 3.58 -20.71 2.57
C PRO A 181 3.41 -19.69 3.72
N PHE A 182 4.07 -19.87 4.86
CA PHE A 182 4.03 -18.99 6.03
C PHE A 182 5.13 -17.94 6.04
N ARG A 183 6.04 -17.98 5.05
CA ARG A 183 7.22 -17.13 4.98
C ARG A 183 6.88 -15.67 5.29
N ASN A 184 7.60 -15.11 6.25
CA ASN A 184 7.50 -13.73 6.74
C ASN A 184 6.16 -13.31 7.40
N ILE A 185 5.11 -14.14 7.40
CA ILE A 185 3.80 -13.79 7.99
C ILE A 185 3.91 -13.57 9.51
N ARG A 186 4.49 -14.53 10.23
CA ARG A 186 4.65 -14.43 11.70
C ARG A 186 5.49 -13.22 12.11
N GLN A 187 6.51 -12.90 11.32
CA GLN A 187 7.33 -11.73 11.56
C GLN A 187 6.52 -10.45 11.30
N ALA A 188 5.77 -10.36 10.20
CA ALA A 188 4.91 -9.21 9.90
C ALA A 188 3.87 -8.96 10.98
N GLN A 189 3.27 -10.01 11.54
CA GLN A 189 2.34 -9.89 12.67
C GLN A 189 2.99 -9.30 13.93
N GLU A 190 4.20 -9.74 14.26
CA GLU A 190 4.93 -9.34 15.47
C GLU A 190 5.38 -7.88 15.40
N VAL A 191 5.96 -7.47 14.26
CA VAL A 191 6.56 -6.14 14.10
C VAL A 191 5.62 -5.13 13.45
N GLN A 192 4.36 -5.50 13.24
CA GLN A 192 3.39 -4.73 12.47
C GLN A 192 3.90 -4.39 11.07
N GLY A 193 4.57 -5.33 10.42
CA GLY A 193 5.21 -5.14 9.12
C GLY A 193 4.21 -5.11 7.97
N TRP A 194 4.63 -4.48 6.88
CA TRP A 194 4.04 -4.60 5.57
C TRP A 194 4.88 -5.57 4.73
N LEU A 195 4.27 -6.72 4.43
CA LEU A 195 4.81 -7.79 3.61
C LEU A 195 4.33 -7.61 2.17
N ILE A 196 5.27 -7.58 1.24
CA ILE A 196 4.98 -7.54 -0.21
C ILE A 196 5.59 -8.79 -0.82
N ASP A 197 4.76 -9.69 -1.34
CA ASP A 197 5.25 -10.78 -2.17
C ASP A 197 5.47 -10.27 -3.62
N TYR A 198 6.41 -10.87 -4.34
CA TYR A 198 6.51 -10.69 -5.79
C TYR A 198 6.71 -12.01 -6.53
N CYS A 199 6.13 -12.11 -7.72
CA CYS A 199 6.36 -13.18 -8.70
C CYS A 199 6.14 -12.60 -10.11
N HIS A 200 6.05 -13.43 -11.17
CA HIS A 200 5.87 -12.93 -12.54
C HIS A 200 4.50 -13.33 -13.10
N CYS A 201 4.29 -14.62 -13.35
CA CYS A 201 3.05 -15.14 -13.88
C CYS A 201 2.86 -16.60 -13.44
N PRO A 202 2.12 -16.85 -12.34
CA PRO A 202 1.94 -18.18 -11.79
C PRO A 202 1.08 -19.09 -12.69
N LEU A 203 1.68 -19.68 -13.73
CA LEU A 203 1.06 -20.66 -14.62
C LEU A 203 0.85 -22.01 -13.91
N GLU A 204 0.34 -23.03 -14.61
CA GLU A 204 0.21 -24.38 -14.05
C GLU A 204 1.54 -24.93 -13.49
N THR A 205 2.65 -24.58 -14.15
CA THR A 205 4.02 -24.82 -13.67
C THR A 205 4.84 -23.56 -13.81
N ALA A 206 5.66 -23.24 -12.80
CA ALA A 206 6.56 -22.09 -12.85
C ALA A 206 7.47 -22.16 -14.09
N VAL A 207 7.49 -21.08 -14.89
CA VAL A 207 8.36 -20.97 -16.08
C VAL A 207 9.83 -21.14 -15.71
N HIS A 208 10.21 -20.55 -14.57
CA HIS A 208 11.51 -20.77 -13.95
C HIS A 208 11.32 -20.85 -12.42
N PRO A 209 11.58 -22.02 -11.78
CA PRO A 209 11.29 -22.24 -10.36
C PRO A 209 11.93 -21.22 -9.40
N ASN A 210 13.08 -20.64 -9.78
CA ASN A 210 13.78 -19.65 -8.95
C ASN A 210 13.39 -18.19 -9.21
N LYS A 211 12.36 -17.94 -10.02
CA LYS A 211 11.88 -16.60 -10.38
C LYS A 211 10.36 -16.45 -10.27
N ASP A 212 9.64 -17.56 -10.11
CA ASP A 212 8.19 -17.58 -10.16
C ASP A 212 7.66 -18.77 -9.36
N CYS A 213 6.35 -18.79 -9.12
CA CYS A 213 5.64 -19.90 -8.52
C CYS A 213 4.61 -20.50 -9.50
N SER A 214 3.98 -21.60 -9.11
CA SER A 214 2.82 -22.15 -9.82
C SER A 214 1.50 -21.54 -9.33
N GLU A 215 0.45 -21.63 -10.13
CA GLU A 215 -0.91 -21.22 -9.76
C GLU A 215 -1.37 -21.87 -8.44
N ALA A 216 -0.97 -23.12 -8.19
CA ALA A 216 -1.31 -23.86 -6.99
C ALA A 216 -0.59 -23.30 -5.75
N GLN A 217 0.66 -22.87 -5.91
CA GLN A 217 1.42 -22.21 -4.85
C GLN A 217 0.93 -20.80 -4.57
N LEU A 218 0.55 -20.04 -5.60
CA LEU A 218 -0.11 -18.75 -5.43
C LEU A 218 -1.38 -18.93 -4.60
N ARG A 219 -2.25 -19.88 -4.99
CA ARG A 219 -3.48 -20.19 -4.26
C ARG A 219 -3.20 -20.52 -2.79
N GLN A 220 -2.27 -21.44 -2.53
CA GLN A 220 -1.88 -21.82 -1.17
C GLN A 220 -1.38 -20.61 -0.37
N ARG A 221 -0.62 -19.71 -0.99
CA ARG A 221 -0.10 -18.51 -0.36
C ARG A 221 -1.23 -17.54 0.03
N LEU A 222 -2.16 -17.24 -0.88
CA LEU A 222 -3.30 -16.37 -0.61
C LEU A 222 -4.20 -16.95 0.50
N GLU A 223 -4.49 -18.25 0.45
CA GLU A 223 -5.24 -18.95 1.51
C GLU A 223 -4.53 -18.84 2.87
N THR A 224 -3.21 -19.02 2.89
CA THR A 224 -2.41 -18.95 4.11
C THR A 224 -2.41 -17.54 4.70
N VAL A 225 -2.27 -16.51 3.86
CA VAL A 225 -2.35 -15.09 4.28
C VAL A 225 -3.70 -14.79 4.94
N LEU A 226 -4.81 -15.25 4.35
CA LEU A 226 -6.14 -15.04 4.92
C LEU A 226 -6.36 -15.84 6.20
N ALA A 227 -5.93 -17.11 6.24
CA ALA A 227 -6.08 -17.99 7.39
C ALA A 227 -5.29 -17.48 8.61
N GLU A 228 -4.05 -17.05 8.40
CA GLU A 228 -3.19 -16.51 9.48
C GLU A 228 -3.51 -15.05 9.80
N GLY A 229 -3.98 -14.28 8.82
CA GLY A 229 -4.24 -12.86 8.94
C GLY A 229 -5.59 -12.53 9.55
N GLY A 230 -6.67 -13.17 9.09
CA GLY A 230 -8.05 -12.89 9.48
C GLY A 230 -8.36 -11.39 9.54
N ASP A 231 -8.98 -10.94 10.63
CA ASP A 231 -9.29 -9.52 10.84
C ASP A 231 -8.06 -8.64 11.12
N ALA A 232 -6.88 -9.22 11.30
CA ALA A 232 -5.67 -8.51 11.65
C ALA A 232 -4.86 -8.04 10.42
N VAL A 233 -5.12 -8.58 9.23
CA VAL A 233 -4.41 -8.20 8.00
C VAL A 233 -5.17 -7.13 7.22
N TRP A 234 -4.43 -6.16 6.68
CA TRP A 234 -4.89 -5.27 5.62
C TRP A 234 -4.32 -5.78 4.28
N CYS A 235 -5.17 -6.34 3.43
CA CYS A 235 -4.79 -6.63 2.04
C CYS A 235 -4.99 -5.36 1.21
N ALA A 236 -3.93 -4.86 0.57
CA ALA A 236 -3.93 -3.57 -0.10
C ALA A 236 -3.03 -3.58 -1.33
N VAL A 237 -3.35 -2.76 -2.33
CA VAL A 237 -2.35 -2.41 -3.35
C VAL A 237 -1.24 -1.57 -2.71
N PRO A 238 0.01 -1.68 -3.18
CA PRO A 238 1.12 -0.90 -2.66
C PRO A 238 0.90 0.62 -2.57
N GLU A 239 0.17 1.22 -3.52
CA GLU A 239 -0.15 2.65 -3.53
C GLU A 239 -0.98 3.06 -2.33
N GLU A 240 -1.96 2.25 -1.92
CA GLU A 240 -2.80 2.52 -0.75
C GLU A 240 -2.00 2.44 0.54
N ALA A 241 -1.18 1.39 0.69
CA ALA A 241 -0.34 1.18 1.85
C ALA A 241 0.69 2.32 2.01
N LEU A 242 1.37 2.68 0.92
CA LEU A 242 2.33 3.77 0.90
C LEU A 242 1.64 5.13 1.14
N SER A 243 0.50 5.39 0.51
CA SER A 243 -0.25 6.64 0.72
C SER A 243 -0.65 6.81 2.18
N TYR A 244 -1.19 5.77 2.80
CA TYR A 244 -1.55 5.79 4.22
C TYR A 244 -0.34 6.08 5.11
N HIS A 245 0.80 5.40 4.83
CA HIS A 245 2.05 5.63 5.56
C HIS A 245 2.52 7.08 5.47
N LEU A 246 2.55 7.65 4.27
CA LEU A 246 2.96 9.04 4.03
C LEU A 246 2.01 10.02 4.73
N VAL A 247 0.70 9.86 4.59
CA VAL A 247 -0.28 10.73 5.27
C VAL A 247 -0.08 10.69 6.77
N ARG A 248 0.10 9.50 7.36
CA ARG A 248 0.38 9.34 8.80
C ARG A 248 1.68 10.02 9.23
N ARG A 249 2.76 9.85 8.46
CA ARG A 249 4.09 10.41 8.80
C ARG A 249 4.09 11.94 8.80
N HIS A 250 3.32 12.52 7.89
CA HIS A 250 3.17 13.96 7.73
C HIS A 250 2.06 14.56 8.59
N ALA A 251 1.19 13.74 9.19
CA ALA A 251 0.12 14.20 10.06
C ALA A 251 0.62 14.65 11.45
N ARG A 252 0.04 15.73 11.96
CA ARG A 252 0.18 16.21 13.34
C ARG A 252 -1.19 16.39 13.94
N VAL A 253 -1.38 15.86 15.15
CA VAL A 253 -2.63 15.98 15.90
C VAL A 253 -2.42 17.00 16.99
N GLU A 254 -3.19 18.08 16.96
CA GLU A 254 -3.17 19.15 17.96
C GLU A 254 -4.49 19.14 18.74
N THR A 255 -4.41 19.10 20.06
CA THR A 255 -5.59 19.24 20.92
C THR A 255 -5.96 20.72 20.99
N VAL A 256 -7.23 21.05 20.73
CA VAL A 256 -7.73 22.41 20.90
C VAL A 256 -8.30 22.53 22.32
N GLU A 257 -7.70 23.40 23.13
CA GLU A 257 -8.25 23.74 24.45
C GLU A 257 -9.47 24.66 24.28
N ASP A 258 -10.54 24.40 25.03
CA ASP A 258 -11.69 25.30 25.05
C ASP A 258 -11.32 26.61 25.75
N GLY A 259 -11.10 27.67 24.96
CA GLY A 259 -10.47 28.88 25.46
C GLY A 259 -10.64 30.16 24.64
N GLU A 260 -11.83 30.45 24.11
CA GLU A 260 -12.32 31.84 23.99
C GLU A 260 -13.79 31.89 24.41
N ALA A 261 -14.04 31.66 25.71
CA ALA A 261 -15.19 32.26 26.35
C ALA A 261 -14.99 33.78 26.27
N GLY A 262 -15.71 34.43 25.35
CA GLY A 262 -15.89 35.87 25.36
C GLY A 262 -16.22 36.34 26.77
N ASN A 263 -15.45 37.32 27.22
CA ASN A 263 -15.48 37.90 28.56
C ASN A 263 -16.92 38.20 29.03
N GLY A 264 -17.51 37.36 29.88
CA GLY A 264 -18.79 37.65 30.53
C GLY A 264 -19.67 36.43 30.80
N GLY A 265 -19.50 35.81 31.98
CA GLY A 265 -20.49 34.88 32.53
C GLY A 265 -19.88 33.72 33.29
N THR A 266 -20.02 33.73 34.60
CA THR A 266 -19.71 32.61 35.49
C THR A 266 -20.73 31.49 35.27
N ASP A 267 -20.43 30.57 34.36
CA ASP A 267 -21.03 29.23 34.27
C ASP A 267 -20.13 28.33 33.40
N SER A 268 -18.98 27.90 33.95
CA SER A 268 -18.09 26.95 33.27
C SER A 268 -18.60 25.51 33.45
N TRP A 269 -19.72 25.17 32.83
CA TRP A 269 -20.09 23.77 32.60
C TRP A 269 -19.25 23.27 31.43
N HIS A 270 -18.57 22.13 31.63
CA HIS A 270 -17.74 21.48 30.63
C HIS A 270 -18.42 21.48 29.26
N THR A 271 -17.74 22.06 28.28
CA THR A 271 -18.02 21.89 26.85
C THR A 271 -18.15 20.40 26.57
N GLY A 272 -19.34 19.97 26.15
CA GLY A 272 -19.68 18.57 25.90
C GLY A 272 -18.99 17.98 24.66
N ALA A 273 -17.84 18.51 24.24
CA ALA A 273 -17.08 18.02 23.11
C ALA A 273 -15.58 18.30 23.30
N GLN A 274 -14.74 17.41 22.78
CA GLN A 274 -13.30 17.62 22.65
C GLN A 274 -12.94 17.74 21.18
N ARG A 275 -12.24 18.82 20.81
CA ARG A 275 -11.78 19.03 19.43
C ARG A 275 -10.28 18.76 19.26
N TYR A 276 -9.93 18.35 18.04
CA TYR A 276 -8.57 18.16 17.56
C TYR A 276 -8.42 18.74 16.16
N HIS A 277 -7.27 19.32 15.86
CA HIS A 277 -6.88 19.71 14.51
C HIS A 277 -5.84 18.73 13.96
N ILE A 278 -5.99 18.33 12.70
CA ILE A 278 -5.03 17.50 11.97
C ILE A 278 -4.34 18.37 10.92
N GLY A 279 -3.06 18.68 11.16
CA GLY A 279 -2.19 19.32 10.17
C GLY A 279 -1.43 18.29 9.33
N LEU A 280 -1.24 18.54 8.04
CA LEU A 280 -0.45 17.71 7.13
C LEU A 280 0.81 18.48 6.70
N LEU A 281 1.89 18.34 7.46
CA LEU A 281 3.14 19.07 7.24
C LEU A 281 3.94 18.44 6.11
N GLU A 282 4.21 19.19 5.04
CA GLU A 282 5.08 18.76 3.92
C GLU A 282 4.65 17.45 3.21
N LEU A 283 3.36 17.09 3.26
CA LEU A 283 2.86 15.93 2.52
C LEU A 283 3.01 16.18 1.00
N PRO A 284 3.66 15.27 0.25
CA PRO A 284 3.75 15.43 -1.20
C PRO A 284 2.36 15.50 -1.86
N GLU A 285 2.15 16.49 -2.73
CA GLU A 285 0.86 16.74 -3.36
C GLU A 285 0.35 15.52 -4.15
N ARG A 286 1.27 14.74 -4.71
CA ARG A 286 0.99 13.55 -5.53
C ARG A 286 0.46 12.35 -4.74
N VAL A 287 0.39 12.41 -3.39
CA VAL A 287 -0.19 11.31 -2.60
C VAL A 287 -1.70 11.20 -2.89
N PRO A 288 -2.17 10.09 -3.52
CA PRO A 288 -3.54 9.99 -4.01
C PRO A 288 -4.55 9.72 -2.88
N TYR A 289 -4.27 8.75 -1.99
CA TYR A 289 -5.22 8.29 -0.98
C TYR A 289 -4.95 8.95 0.38
N ARG A 290 -5.65 10.06 0.64
CA ARG A 290 -5.46 10.85 1.88
C ARG A 290 -6.50 10.50 2.93
N SER A 291 -6.28 9.39 3.64
CA SER A 291 -7.14 8.95 4.74
C SER A 291 -6.33 8.52 5.95
N LEU A 292 -6.91 8.71 7.14
CA LEU A 292 -6.33 8.24 8.40
C LEU A 292 -7.34 7.40 9.17
N THR A 293 -6.84 6.37 9.85
CA THR A 293 -7.59 5.67 10.89
C THR A 293 -7.09 6.15 12.24
N MET A 294 -8.01 6.61 13.07
CA MET A 294 -7.70 7.17 14.37
C MET A 294 -8.41 6.40 15.48
N GLU A 295 -7.75 6.31 16.62
CA GLU A 295 -8.31 5.81 17.86
C GLU A 295 -8.42 6.93 18.89
N ALA A 296 -9.61 7.09 19.45
CA ALA A 296 -9.95 8.12 20.42
C ALA A 296 -10.20 7.50 21.80
N GLY A 297 -9.43 7.93 22.80
CA GLY A 297 -9.66 7.60 24.20
C GLY A 297 -10.76 8.49 24.80
N VAL A 298 -11.92 7.89 25.09
CA VAL A 298 -13.14 8.59 25.53
C VAL A 298 -13.67 8.07 26.87
N PRO A 299 -14.47 8.86 27.60
CA PRO A 299 -15.19 8.37 28.78
C PRO A 299 -16.08 7.17 28.44
N PRO A 300 -16.23 6.18 29.35
CA PRO A 300 -17.08 5.00 29.09
C PRO A 300 -18.53 5.32 28.73
N ALA A 301 -19.07 6.45 29.20
CA ALA A 301 -20.42 6.90 28.86
C ALA A 301 -20.57 7.22 27.36
N TRP A 302 -19.50 7.69 26.71
CA TRP A 302 -19.51 8.10 25.29
C TRP A 302 -19.48 6.88 24.36
N CYS A 303 -19.07 5.71 24.84
CA CYS A 303 -19.13 4.46 24.07
C CYS A 303 -20.54 3.91 23.88
N ARG A 304 -21.56 4.45 24.58
CA ARG A 304 -22.95 3.97 24.46
C ARG A 304 -23.64 4.48 23.20
N ASP A 305 -23.29 5.68 22.76
CA ASP A 305 -23.75 6.31 21.51
C ASP A 305 -22.56 7.14 20.96
N PRO A 306 -21.60 6.50 20.26
CA PRO A 306 -20.40 7.17 19.76
C PRO A 306 -20.74 8.32 18.82
N ARG A 307 -20.26 9.53 19.13
CA ARG A 307 -20.41 10.72 18.28
C ARG A 307 -19.05 11.28 17.92
N VAL A 308 -18.64 10.98 16.69
CA VAL A 308 -17.44 11.56 16.06
C VAL A 308 -17.90 12.41 14.90
N VAL A 309 -17.47 13.66 14.87
CA VAL A 309 -17.73 14.61 13.78
C VAL A 309 -16.40 15.00 13.17
N VAL A 310 -16.30 14.96 11.84
CA VAL A 310 -15.11 15.39 11.10
C VAL A 310 -15.55 16.42 10.07
N ASP A 311 -14.99 17.63 10.16
CA ASP A 311 -15.36 18.79 9.34
C ASP A 311 -16.89 19.03 9.28
N GLY A 312 -17.55 18.89 10.43
CA GLY A 312 -19.01 19.05 10.55
C GLY A 312 -19.85 17.85 10.09
N VAL A 313 -19.23 16.78 9.57
CA VAL A 313 -19.92 15.55 9.14
C VAL A 313 -19.83 14.49 10.23
N GLN A 314 -20.97 13.99 10.70
CA GLN A 314 -21.00 12.88 11.65
C GLN A 314 -20.56 11.57 10.97
N LEU A 315 -19.59 10.89 11.58
CA LEU A 315 -19.07 9.61 11.11
C LEU A 315 -19.49 8.45 12.02
N SER A 316 -19.52 7.26 11.44
CA SER A 316 -19.59 6.02 12.22
C SER A 316 -18.25 5.78 12.93
N ALA A 317 -18.33 5.39 14.20
CA ALA A 317 -17.17 5.00 15.00
C ALA A 317 -17.46 3.69 15.74
N GLU A 318 -16.50 2.77 15.73
CA GLU A 318 -16.58 1.47 16.37
C GLU A 318 -16.00 1.52 17.78
N VAL A 319 -16.65 0.88 18.74
CA VAL A 319 -16.07 0.65 20.08
C VAL A 319 -15.16 -0.57 20.02
N VAL A 320 -13.86 -0.34 19.79
CA VAL A 320 -12.89 -1.43 19.56
C VAL A 320 -12.32 -2.04 20.85
N ARG A 321 -12.42 -1.32 21.96
CA ARG A 321 -12.12 -1.79 23.33
C ARG A 321 -12.72 -0.81 24.35
N PRO A 322 -12.82 -1.18 25.64
CA PRO A 322 -13.39 -0.28 26.66
C PRO A 322 -12.75 1.11 26.64
N GLY A 323 -13.57 2.15 26.48
CA GLY A 323 -13.12 3.54 26.44
C GLY A 323 -12.38 3.98 25.17
N VAL A 324 -12.41 3.19 24.09
CA VAL A 324 -11.75 3.54 22.82
C VAL A 324 -12.70 3.42 21.64
N LEU A 325 -12.82 4.51 20.90
CA LEU A 325 -13.50 4.55 19.60
C LEU A 325 -12.47 4.47 18.48
N ARG A 326 -12.81 3.82 17.37
CA ARG A 326 -12.03 3.83 16.13
C ARG A 326 -12.89 4.31 14.98
N PHE A 327 -12.32 5.17 14.14
CA PHE A 327 -12.96 5.63 12.91
C PHE A 327 -11.91 5.88 11.83
N THR A 328 -12.33 5.82 10.57
CA THR A 328 -11.48 6.09 9.41
C THR A 328 -12.12 7.18 8.58
N THR A 329 -11.35 8.18 8.19
CA THR A 329 -11.86 9.33 7.44
C THR A 329 -10.83 9.82 6.43
N PRO A 330 -11.26 10.36 5.27
CA PRO A 330 -10.42 11.25 4.49
C PRO A 330 -9.94 12.42 5.35
N VAL A 331 -8.74 12.92 5.04
CA VAL A 331 -8.13 14.08 5.73
C VAL A 331 -7.50 15.03 4.72
N HIS A 332 -7.55 16.31 5.04
CA HIS A 332 -6.78 17.39 4.42
C HIS A 332 -6.03 18.20 5.48
N ASP A 333 -5.16 19.11 5.05
CA ASP A 333 -4.51 20.03 5.99
C ASP A 333 -5.56 20.89 6.71
N GLY A 334 -5.51 20.91 8.04
CA GLY A 334 -6.50 21.60 8.88
C GLY A 334 -7.81 20.84 9.12
N THR A 335 -7.86 19.52 8.88
CA THR A 335 -9.04 18.69 9.23
C THR A 335 -9.39 18.87 10.71
N VAL A 336 -10.67 19.09 11.03
CA VAL A 336 -11.15 19.22 12.41
C VAL A 336 -11.90 17.96 12.83
N VAL A 337 -11.49 17.36 13.94
CA VAL A 337 -12.14 16.20 14.55
C VAL A 337 -12.76 16.61 15.89
N GLU A 338 -14.05 16.32 16.08
CA GLU A 338 -14.76 16.55 17.32
C GLU A 338 -15.32 15.24 17.88
N LEU A 339 -15.03 14.98 19.15
CA LEU A 339 -15.62 13.90 19.93
C LEU A 339 -16.70 14.52 20.82
N CYS A 340 -17.94 14.09 20.73
CA CYS A 340 -19.05 14.72 21.46
C CYS A 340 -19.63 13.81 22.55
N GLU A 341 -20.07 14.41 23.67
CA GLU A 341 -20.89 13.74 24.67
C GLU A 341 -22.22 13.35 24.03
N PRO A 342 -22.66 12.08 24.20
CA PRO A 342 -23.97 11.68 23.74
C PRO A 342 -25.07 12.41 24.53
N PRO A 343 -26.21 12.73 23.90
CA PRO A 343 -27.31 13.39 24.59
C PRO A 343 -27.77 12.54 25.77
N ARG A 344 -28.02 13.22 26.90
CA ARG A 344 -28.67 12.57 28.04
C ARG A 344 -30.15 12.34 27.69
N PRO A 345 -30.68 11.13 27.92
CA PRO A 345 -32.08 10.82 27.65
C PRO A 345 -33.04 11.66 28.50
#